data_AF-A0A0C3LV80-F1
#
_entry.id   AF-A0A0C3LV80-F1
#
_cell.length_a   1.000
_cell.length_b   1.000
_cell.length_c   1.000
_cell.angle_alpha   90.00
_cell.angle_beta   90.00
_cell.angle_gamma   90.00
#
_symmetry.space_group_name_H-M   'P 1'
#
loop_
_entity.id
_entity.type
_entity.pdbx_description
1 polymer ?
#
loop_
_entity_poly.entity_id
_entity_poly.type
_entity_poly.pdbx_seq_one_letter_code
_entity_poly.pdbx_strand_id
1 'polypeptide(L)'
;MSLRRLTLGCCEEMAQVLWDQPELEELDIGWYTHGAEELEKHHIPKLRSLRARLPEAVLLVSGRPVEQLHLSSGMVDEDFDEQLLGRLSLSVGPVTEFSTYFVSSPDAEGVRISLQVLARNLPQIEKLTISVGGSISGQVHLPVKILDEIPSFQCLRRLNFLNAVLATGNENIPKASIQSEWDNLFAQLKDLCPLLAFAQFTSPMYFGCWD
;
A
#
# COMPACT_ATOMS: atom_id res chain seq x y z
N MET A 1 -22.52 7.02 -21.51
CA MET A 1 -21.08 7.16 -21.80
C MET A 1 -20.35 6.24 -20.85
N SER A 2 -19.36 5.48 -21.32
CA SER A 2 -18.57 4.61 -20.44
C SER A 2 -17.25 5.28 -20.08
N LEU A 3 -17.01 5.44 -18.79
CA LEU A 3 -15.80 5.99 -18.23
C LEU A 3 -14.74 4.89 -18.12
N ARG A 4 -13.48 5.29 -18.33
CA ARG A 4 -12.32 4.42 -18.04
C ARG A 4 -11.78 4.61 -16.64
N ARG A 5 -12.02 5.79 -16.05
CA ARG A 5 -11.52 6.21 -14.75
C ARG A 5 -12.63 6.88 -13.99
N LEU A 6 -12.81 6.50 -12.73
CA LEU A 6 -13.86 7.04 -11.88
C LEU A 6 -13.32 7.22 -10.47
N THR A 7 -13.59 8.39 -9.90
CA THR A 7 -13.34 8.68 -8.49
C THR A 7 -14.67 8.95 -7.82
N LEU A 8 -14.96 8.22 -6.74
CA LEU A 8 -16.17 8.33 -5.95
C LEU A 8 -15.79 8.81 -4.55
N GLY A 9 -16.31 9.96 -4.15
CA GLY A 9 -16.22 10.43 -2.76
C GLY A 9 -17.62 10.64 -2.22
N CYS A 10 -17.91 10.11 -1.03
CA CYS A 10 -19.22 10.22 -0.38
C CYS A 10 -20.39 9.77 -1.28
N CYS A 11 -20.26 8.61 -1.95
CA CYS A 11 -21.28 8.08 -2.86
C CYS A 11 -22.11 6.99 -2.17
N GLU A 12 -23.40 7.25 -1.96
CA GLU A 12 -24.32 6.31 -1.30
C GLU A 12 -24.76 5.17 -2.23
N GLU A 13 -24.85 5.42 -3.55
CA GLU A 13 -25.34 4.47 -4.56
C GLU A 13 -24.21 4.04 -5.52
N MET A 14 -23.06 3.66 -4.97
CA MET A 14 -21.89 3.28 -5.78
C MET A 14 -22.20 2.16 -6.79
N ALA A 15 -22.98 1.16 -6.39
CA ALA A 15 -23.32 0.03 -7.27
C ALA A 15 -24.01 0.48 -8.56
N GLN A 16 -25.00 1.36 -8.44
CA GLN A 16 -25.74 1.89 -9.58
C GLN A 16 -24.82 2.65 -10.53
N VAL A 17 -23.92 3.48 -9.99
CA VAL A 17 -22.96 4.24 -10.80
C VAL A 17 -22.04 3.29 -11.57
N LEU A 18 -21.59 2.20 -10.94
CA LEU A 18 -20.64 1.25 -11.52
C LEU A 18 -21.28 0.30 -12.54
N TRP A 19 -22.58 -0.02 -12.43
CA TRP A 19 -23.30 -0.84 -13.41
C TRP A 19 -23.24 -0.26 -14.82
N ASP A 20 -23.26 1.06 -14.94
CA ASP A 20 -23.21 1.75 -16.22
C ASP A 20 -21.78 1.91 -16.79
N GLN A 21 -20.76 1.33 -16.14
CA GLN A 21 -19.34 1.50 -16.49
C GLN A 21 -18.64 0.18 -16.86
N PRO A 22 -19.08 -0.54 -17.91
CA PRO A 22 -18.47 -1.83 -18.30
C PRO A 22 -17.01 -1.70 -18.76
N GLU A 23 -16.58 -0.51 -19.14
CA GLU A 23 -15.23 -0.19 -19.62
C GLU A 23 -14.34 0.43 -18.53
N LEU A 24 -14.75 0.39 -17.26
CA LEU A 24 -14.00 0.98 -16.17
C LEU A 24 -12.70 0.20 -15.91
N GLU A 25 -11.57 0.90 -16.02
CA GLU A 25 -10.22 0.35 -15.81
C GLU A 25 -9.63 0.80 -14.47
N GLU A 26 -9.99 1.99 -13.99
CA GLU A 26 -9.48 2.58 -12.74
C GLU A 26 -10.64 3.09 -11.86
N LEU A 27 -10.65 2.65 -10.60
CA LEU A 27 -11.63 3.08 -9.61
C LEU A 27 -10.92 3.58 -8.34
N ASP A 28 -11.29 4.78 -7.91
CA ASP A 28 -10.85 5.37 -6.65
C ASP A 28 -12.06 5.60 -5.75
N ILE A 29 -12.08 4.93 -4.61
CA ILE A 29 -13.13 4.99 -3.61
C ILE A 29 -12.60 5.76 -2.41
N GLY A 30 -13.13 6.97 -2.26
CA GLY A 30 -12.94 7.82 -1.11
C GLY A 30 -13.86 7.46 0.06
N TRP A 31 -13.80 8.33 1.07
CA TRP A 31 -14.51 8.20 2.34
C TRP A 31 -16.03 8.16 2.16
N TYR A 32 -16.71 7.48 3.10
CA TYR A 32 -18.17 7.44 3.18
C TYR A 32 -18.87 6.95 1.90
N THR A 33 -18.25 6.01 1.20
CA THR A 33 -18.85 5.34 0.04
C THR A 33 -19.49 4.02 0.49
N HIS A 34 -20.72 3.76 0.04
CA HIS A 34 -21.52 2.60 0.43
C HIS A 34 -22.00 1.80 -0.80
N GLY A 35 -22.45 0.55 -0.62
CA GLY A 35 -23.00 -0.27 -1.69
C GLY A 35 -21.98 -1.13 -2.47
N ALA A 36 -20.79 -1.38 -1.92
CA ALA A 36 -19.80 -2.28 -2.53
C ALA A 36 -20.28 -3.74 -2.53
N GLU A 37 -21.05 -4.11 -1.52
CA GLU A 37 -21.64 -5.41 -1.26
C GLU A 37 -22.71 -5.80 -2.29
N GLU A 38 -23.32 -4.83 -2.97
CA GLU A 38 -24.33 -5.04 -4.00
C GLU A 38 -23.73 -5.33 -5.38
N LEU A 39 -22.40 -5.24 -5.53
CA LEU A 39 -21.71 -5.41 -6.79
C LEU A 39 -21.49 -6.89 -7.13
N GLU A 40 -22.31 -7.43 -8.03
CA GLU A 40 -22.03 -8.75 -8.62
C GLU A 40 -20.75 -8.77 -9.48
N LYS A 41 -20.19 -9.97 -9.66
CA LYS A 41 -18.92 -10.20 -10.37
C LYS A 41 -18.90 -9.66 -11.81
N HIS A 42 -20.03 -9.70 -12.50
CA HIS A 42 -20.13 -9.34 -13.92
C HIS A 42 -20.22 -7.83 -14.19
N HIS A 43 -20.39 -7.02 -13.15
CA HIS A 43 -20.64 -5.59 -13.29
C HIS A 43 -19.39 -4.75 -13.56
N ILE A 44 -18.18 -5.26 -13.29
CA ILE A 44 -16.93 -4.49 -13.48
C ILE A 44 -15.81 -5.40 -14.03
N PRO A 45 -15.87 -5.81 -15.30
CA PRO A 45 -14.97 -6.85 -15.81
C PRO A 45 -13.53 -6.38 -16.07
N LYS A 46 -13.31 -5.07 -16.29
CA LYS A 46 -12.05 -4.52 -16.81
C LYS A 46 -11.20 -3.78 -15.78
N LEU A 47 -11.58 -3.84 -14.49
CA LEU A 47 -10.88 -3.11 -13.44
C LEU A 47 -9.44 -3.60 -13.30
N ARG A 48 -8.47 -2.72 -13.58
CA ARG A 48 -7.03 -2.99 -13.47
C ARG A 48 -6.39 -2.24 -12.30
N SER A 49 -6.93 -1.09 -11.92
CA SER A 49 -6.45 -0.28 -10.81
C SER A 49 -7.57 0.03 -9.82
N LEU A 50 -7.31 -0.20 -8.54
CA LEU A 50 -8.26 0.05 -7.47
C LEU A 50 -7.60 0.79 -6.31
N ARG A 51 -8.21 1.90 -5.90
CA ARG A 51 -7.97 2.55 -4.61
C ARG A 51 -9.22 2.41 -3.75
N ALA A 52 -9.08 1.81 -2.57
CA ALA A 52 -10.18 1.62 -1.63
C ALA A 52 -9.65 1.28 -0.23
N ARG A 53 -10.53 1.23 0.79
CA ARG A 53 -10.17 0.59 2.07
C ARG A 53 -10.21 -0.93 1.93
N LEU A 54 -9.63 -1.63 2.90
CA LEU A 54 -9.47 -3.09 2.82
C LEU A 54 -10.81 -3.85 2.65
N PRO A 55 -11.90 -3.55 3.40
CA PRO A 55 -13.17 -4.27 3.24
C PRO A 55 -13.76 -4.14 1.83
N GLU A 56 -13.77 -2.93 1.26
CA GLU A 56 -14.28 -2.69 -0.09
C GLU A 56 -13.36 -3.30 -1.15
N ALA A 57 -12.05 -3.20 -0.96
CA ALA A 57 -11.08 -3.81 -1.85
C ALA A 57 -11.30 -5.32 -1.98
N VAL A 58 -11.59 -6.01 -0.88
CA VAL A 58 -11.85 -7.45 -0.90
C VAL A 58 -13.07 -7.82 -1.74
N LEU A 59 -14.15 -7.03 -1.66
CA LEU A 59 -15.37 -7.22 -2.45
C LEU A 59 -15.13 -6.97 -3.94
N LEU A 60 -14.26 -6.02 -4.25
CA LEU A 60 -13.97 -5.58 -5.61
C LEU A 60 -12.89 -6.43 -6.31
N VAL A 61 -11.88 -6.90 -5.58
CA VAL A 61 -10.76 -7.68 -6.13
C VAL A 61 -11.18 -9.13 -6.40
N SER A 62 -12.04 -9.70 -5.55
CA SER A 62 -12.44 -11.12 -5.66
C SER A 62 -13.05 -11.43 -7.03
N GLY A 63 -12.37 -12.28 -7.80
CA GLY A 63 -12.86 -12.68 -9.12
C GLY A 63 -12.66 -11.65 -10.25
N ARG A 64 -11.88 -10.59 -10.03
CA ARG A 64 -11.57 -9.55 -11.04
C ARG A 64 -10.04 -9.38 -11.18
N PRO A 65 -9.51 -9.04 -12.37
CA PRO A 65 -8.06 -8.97 -12.61
C PRO A 65 -7.47 -7.60 -12.22
N VAL A 66 -7.30 -7.36 -10.92
CA VAL A 66 -6.74 -6.11 -10.40
C VAL A 66 -5.22 -6.23 -10.33
N GLU A 67 -4.53 -5.44 -11.15
CA GLU A 67 -3.07 -5.42 -11.22
C GLU A 67 -2.45 -4.42 -10.23
N GLN A 68 -3.14 -3.32 -9.98
CA GLN A 68 -2.70 -2.21 -9.13
C GLN A 68 -3.69 -2.03 -7.98
N LEU A 69 -3.19 -2.10 -6.75
CA LEU A 69 -4.00 -1.96 -5.55
C LEU A 69 -3.43 -0.91 -4.62
N HIS A 70 -4.25 0.07 -4.27
CA HIS A 70 -3.97 1.07 -3.25
C HIS A 70 -4.95 0.90 -2.10
N LEU A 71 -4.42 0.52 -0.94
CA LEU A 71 -5.23 0.46 0.28
C LEU A 71 -5.12 1.79 1.02
N SER A 72 -6.25 2.49 1.14
CA SER A 72 -6.37 3.68 1.98
C SER A 72 -6.61 3.28 3.43
N SER A 73 -5.79 3.79 4.34
CA SER A 73 -6.01 3.68 5.79
C SER A 73 -7.16 4.62 6.21
N GLY A 74 -8.08 4.11 7.04
CA GLY A 74 -9.12 4.92 7.68
C GLY A 74 -8.58 5.67 8.90
N MET A 75 -9.28 6.70 9.37
CA MET A 75 -8.88 7.52 10.55
C MET A 75 -9.01 6.76 11.89
N VAL A 76 -9.54 5.54 11.87
CA VAL A 76 -9.75 4.70 13.04
C VAL A 76 -9.16 3.33 12.67
N ASP A 77 -7.97 3.04 13.20
CA ASP A 77 -7.24 1.80 12.95
C ASP A 77 -8.10 0.59 13.31
N GLU A 78 -8.46 -0.19 12.30
CA GLU A 78 -8.43 -1.64 12.43
C GLU A 78 -7.31 -2.09 11.51
N ASP A 79 -6.27 -2.64 12.12
CA ASP A 79 -5.09 -3.18 11.48
C ASP A 79 -5.46 -4.07 10.29
N PHE A 80 -4.50 -4.23 9.39
CA PHE A 80 -4.53 -5.19 8.29
C PHE A 80 -4.98 -6.59 8.75
N ASP A 81 -6.29 -6.83 8.72
CA ASP A 81 -6.89 -8.12 9.04
C ASP A 81 -6.31 -9.15 8.06
N GLU A 82 -5.58 -10.13 8.60
CA GLU A 82 -4.91 -11.16 7.81
C GLU A 82 -5.89 -11.97 6.96
N GLN A 83 -7.11 -12.21 7.46
CA GLN A 83 -8.14 -12.92 6.71
C GLN A 83 -8.64 -12.08 5.54
N LEU A 84 -8.88 -10.79 5.74
CA LEU A 84 -9.29 -9.88 4.66
C LEU A 84 -8.16 -9.71 3.63
N LEU A 85 -6.92 -9.50 4.07
CA LEU A 85 -5.76 -9.45 3.18
C LEU A 85 -5.60 -10.73 2.35
N GLY A 86 -5.79 -11.89 2.97
CA GLY A 86 -5.74 -13.17 2.28
C GLY A 86 -6.74 -13.27 1.14
N ARG A 87 -7.90 -12.62 1.26
CA ARG A 87 -8.91 -12.60 0.19
C ARG A 87 -8.51 -11.74 -1.01
N LEU A 88 -7.56 -10.82 -0.88
CA LEU A 88 -7.03 -10.07 -2.02
C LEU A 88 -6.27 -10.98 -3.01
N SER A 89 -5.74 -12.11 -2.53
CA SER A 89 -5.11 -13.12 -3.38
C SER A 89 -6.10 -13.81 -4.33
N LEU A 90 -7.41 -13.64 -4.13
CA LEU A 90 -8.48 -14.19 -4.97
C LEU A 90 -8.73 -13.37 -6.25
N SER A 91 -7.84 -12.44 -6.57
CA SER A 91 -7.84 -11.77 -7.87
C SER A 91 -7.63 -12.78 -9.00
N VAL A 92 -8.22 -12.53 -10.17
CA VAL A 92 -8.05 -13.38 -11.36
C VAL A 92 -6.66 -13.20 -12.01
N GLY A 93 -5.92 -12.16 -11.61
CA GLY A 93 -4.54 -11.91 -12.03
C GLY A 93 -3.66 -11.54 -10.84
N PRO A 94 -2.33 -11.47 -11.04
CA PRO A 94 -1.42 -11.05 -9.99
C PRO A 94 -1.57 -9.54 -9.71
N VAL A 95 -1.68 -9.19 -8.43
CA VAL A 95 -1.44 -7.82 -7.98
C VAL A 95 0.07 -7.58 -8.05
N THR A 96 0.50 -6.75 -9.00
CA THR A 96 1.93 -6.47 -9.24
C THR A 96 2.37 -5.12 -8.68
N GLU A 97 1.43 -4.21 -8.46
CA GLU A 97 1.67 -2.91 -7.85
C GLU A 97 0.79 -2.75 -6.62
N PHE A 98 1.43 -2.58 -5.47
CA PHE A 98 0.75 -2.43 -4.20
C PHE A 98 1.21 -1.17 -3.50
N SER A 99 0.24 -0.43 -2.94
CA SER A 99 0.52 0.76 -2.16
C SER A 99 -0.38 0.85 -0.94
N THR A 100 0.19 1.30 0.17
CA THR A 100 -0.57 1.50 1.42
C THR A 100 0.01 2.63 2.26
N TYR A 101 -0.78 3.07 3.23
CA TYR A 101 -0.36 3.92 4.32
C TYR A 101 -0.34 3.13 5.63
N PHE A 102 0.80 3.11 6.31
CA PHE A 102 0.90 2.69 7.69
C PHE A 102 0.82 3.92 8.58
N VAL A 103 -0.21 3.98 9.42
CA VAL A 103 -0.18 4.87 10.58
C VAL A 103 0.97 4.37 11.46
N SER A 104 1.99 5.20 11.66
CA SER A 104 3.07 4.87 12.57
C SER A 104 2.52 4.95 14.00
N SER A 105 1.91 3.87 14.48
CA SER A 105 1.81 3.67 15.92
C SER A 105 3.24 3.53 16.48
N PRO A 106 3.48 3.89 17.75
CA PRO A 106 4.78 3.64 18.39
C PRO A 106 5.12 2.15 18.45
N ASP A 107 4.13 1.26 18.24
CA ASP A 107 4.35 -0.17 18.14
C ASP A 107 4.71 -0.57 16.71
N ALA A 108 6.02 -0.56 16.49
CA ALA A 108 6.65 -0.96 15.25
C ALA A 108 6.16 -2.37 14.79
N GLU A 109 5.75 -3.25 15.70
CA GLU A 109 5.33 -4.62 15.37
C GLU A 109 4.16 -4.70 14.37
N GLY A 110 3.24 -3.74 14.37
CA GLY A 110 2.09 -3.73 13.44
C GLY A 110 2.50 -3.58 11.97
N VAL A 111 3.50 -2.74 11.68
CA VAL A 111 4.05 -2.57 10.33
C VAL A 111 4.73 -3.85 9.87
N ARG A 112 5.48 -4.48 10.77
CA ARG A 112 6.19 -5.73 10.49
C ARG A 112 5.22 -6.86 10.16
N ILE A 113 4.21 -7.09 10.99
CA ILE A 113 3.16 -8.09 10.76
C ILE A 113 2.48 -7.83 9.42
N SER A 114 2.12 -6.57 9.13
CA SER A 114 1.47 -6.21 7.87
C SER A 114 2.34 -6.55 6.66
N LEU A 115 3.65 -6.25 6.70
CA LEU A 115 4.58 -6.60 5.62
C LEU A 115 4.70 -8.12 5.42
N GLN A 116 4.76 -8.90 6.50
CA GLN A 116 4.80 -10.36 6.44
C GLN A 116 3.54 -10.93 5.79
N VAL A 117 2.36 -10.44 6.22
CA VAL A 117 1.08 -10.87 5.68
C VAL A 117 0.96 -10.49 4.20
N LEU A 118 1.41 -9.28 3.81
CA LEU A 118 1.43 -8.85 2.42
C LEU A 118 2.33 -9.74 1.57
N ALA A 119 3.57 -10.00 2.00
CA ALA A 119 4.50 -10.85 1.26
C ALA A 119 3.96 -12.28 1.10
N ARG A 120 3.26 -12.82 2.12
CA ARG A 120 2.64 -14.14 2.08
C ARG A 120 1.46 -14.21 1.10
N ASN A 121 0.57 -13.22 1.12
CA ASN A 121 -0.70 -13.27 0.40
C ASN A 121 -0.62 -12.66 -1.00
N LEU A 122 0.33 -11.76 -1.25
CA LEU A 122 0.54 -11.08 -2.54
C LEU A 122 2.00 -11.24 -3.01
N PRO A 123 2.48 -12.48 -3.26
CA PRO A 123 3.89 -12.75 -3.52
C PRO A 123 4.40 -12.20 -4.86
N GLN A 124 3.51 -11.83 -5.77
CA GLN A 124 3.83 -11.34 -7.12
C GLN A 124 4.01 -9.81 -7.20
N ILE A 125 4.05 -9.12 -6.05
CA ILE A 125 4.29 -7.68 -6.01
C ILE A 125 5.68 -7.37 -6.59
N GLU A 126 5.69 -6.59 -7.67
CA GLU A 126 6.91 -6.05 -8.28
C GLU A 126 7.19 -4.61 -7.85
N LYS A 127 6.14 -3.87 -7.47
CA LYS A 127 6.22 -2.45 -7.09
C LYS A 127 5.51 -2.27 -5.75
N LEU A 128 6.29 -1.93 -4.71
CA LEU A 128 5.78 -1.69 -3.38
C LEU A 128 5.97 -0.22 -3.00
N THR A 129 4.88 0.46 -2.66
CA THR A 129 4.91 1.83 -2.15
C THR A 129 4.34 1.86 -0.74
N ILE A 130 5.17 2.24 0.22
CA ILE A 130 4.80 2.30 1.63
C ILE A 130 4.85 3.75 2.05
N SER A 131 3.72 4.33 2.41
CA SER A 131 3.66 5.62 3.07
C SER A 131 3.65 5.40 4.58
N VAL A 132 4.54 6.04 5.32
CA VAL A 132 4.64 5.87 6.78
C VAL A 132 4.41 7.21 7.44
N GLY A 133 3.41 7.29 8.31
CA GLY A 133 3.14 8.48 9.12
C GLY A 133 4.09 8.65 10.31
N GLY A 134 5.40 8.42 10.14
CA GLY A 134 6.37 8.40 11.24
C GLY A 134 7.74 7.80 10.88
N SER A 135 8.40 7.18 11.86
CA SER A 135 9.78 6.69 11.71
C SER A 135 9.84 5.18 11.43
N ILE A 136 10.66 4.78 10.46
CA ILE A 136 11.00 3.40 10.09
C ILE A 136 12.42 3.12 10.56
N SER A 137 12.67 2.01 11.25
CA SER A 137 14.03 1.63 11.59
C SER A 137 14.71 0.83 10.47
N GLY A 138 15.95 1.23 10.16
CA GLY A 138 16.84 0.53 9.24
C GLY A 138 17.92 -0.34 9.92
N GLN A 139 18.02 -0.38 11.25
CA GLN A 139 19.13 -1.02 11.99
C GLN A 139 18.69 -2.04 13.07
N VAL A 140 19.66 -2.85 13.50
CA VAL A 140 19.55 -4.09 14.31
C VAL A 140 18.93 -3.90 15.71
N HIS A 141 18.86 -2.67 16.23
CA HIS A 141 18.53 -2.40 17.64
C HIS A 141 17.13 -1.84 17.92
N LEU A 142 16.30 -1.66 16.90
CA LEU A 142 14.91 -1.25 17.05
C LEU A 142 13.94 -2.33 16.54
N PRO A 143 12.72 -2.41 17.09
CA PRO A 143 11.81 -3.55 16.91
C PRO A 143 11.30 -3.75 15.47
N VAL A 144 11.29 -2.72 14.61
CA VAL A 144 11.05 -2.88 13.17
C VAL A 144 12.36 -2.88 12.41
N LYS A 145 12.64 -3.99 11.75
CA LYS A 145 13.73 -4.13 10.79
C LYS A 145 13.13 -4.30 9.42
N ILE A 146 13.01 -3.20 8.68
CA ILE A 146 12.52 -3.30 7.31
C ILE A 146 13.44 -4.17 6.43
N LEU A 147 14.72 -4.25 6.79
CA LEU A 147 15.70 -5.15 6.19
C LEU A 147 15.36 -6.63 6.35
N ASP A 148 14.60 -7.03 7.38
CA ASP A 148 14.25 -8.43 7.59
C ASP A 148 13.03 -8.83 6.75
N GLU A 149 12.11 -7.88 6.52
CA GLU A 149 10.81 -8.20 5.91
C GLU A 149 10.77 -7.96 4.39
N ILE A 150 11.45 -6.91 3.88
CA ILE A 150 11.45 -6.61 2.45
C ILE A 150 12.01 -7.75 1.57
N PRO A 151 13.05 -8.50 2.00
CA PRO A 151 13.53 -9.67 1.24
C PRO A 151 12.49 -10.77 1.03
N SER A 152 11.40 -10.78 1.81
CA SER A 152 10.30 -11.73 1.62
C SER A 152 9.53 -11.50 0.31
N PHE A 153 9.64 -10.31 -0.31
CA PHE A 153 9.03 -9.99 -1.60
C PHE A 153 9.94 -10.44 -2.75
N GLN A 154 9.81 -11.69 -3.16
CA GLN A 154 10.70 -12.33 -4.13
C GLN A 154 10.68 -11.68 -5.53
N CYS A 155 9.57 -11.06 -5.91
CA CYS A 155 9.39 -10.41 -7.22
C CYS A 155 9.70 -8.90 -7.20
N LEU A 156 10.12 -8.34 -6.07
CA LEU A 156 10.20 -6.90 -5.88
C LEU A 156 11.29 -6.27 -6.77
N ARG A 157 10.87 -5.32 -7.62
CA ARG A 157 11.74 -4.56 -8.52
C ARG A 157 11.82 -3.09 -8.16
N ARG A 158 10.76 -2.55 -7.54
CA ARG A 158 10.64 -1.14 -7.18
C ARG A 158 10.12 -1.00 -5.76
N LEU A 159 10.83 -0.22 -4.95
CA LEU A 159 10.45 0.09 -3.57
C LEU A 159 10.42 1.60 -3.36
N ASN A 160 9.29 2.11 -2.87
CA ASN A 160 9.14 3.52 -2.53
C ASN A 160 8.75 3.67 -1.06
N PHE A 161 9.47 4.51 -0.34
CA PHE A 161 9.07 4.98 0.99
C PHE A 161 8.56 6.42 0.91
N LEU A 162 7.29 6.63 1.20
CA LEU A 162 6.67 7.96 1.21
C LEU A 162 6.52 8.47 2.64
N ASN A 163 6.71 9.78 2.82
CA ASN A 163 6.64 10.47 4.11
C ASN A 163 7.47 9.83 5.25
N ALA A 164 8.49 9.05 4.91
CA ALA A 164 9.20 8.22 5.88
C ALA A 164 10.40 8.96 6.49
N VAL A 165 10.61 8.74 7.78
CA VAL A 165 11.84 9.12 8.49
C VAL A 165 12.58 7.86 8.87
N LEU A 166 13.91 7.81 8.71
CA LEU A 166 14.67 6.71 9.30
C LEU A 166 14.88 6.98 10.79
N ALA A 167 14.46 6.05 11.64
CA ALA A 167 14.77 6.08 13.05
C ALA A 167 16.26 5.81 13.24
N THR A 168 17.00 6.90 13.41
CA THR A 168 18.44 6.90 13.70
C THR A 168 18.58 7.29 15.15
N GLY A 169 19.41 6.58 15.94
CA GLY A 169 19.54 6.81 17.39
C GLY A 169 20.05 8.19 17.80
N ASN A 170 20.16 9.16 16.89
CA ASN A 170 20.52 10.55 17.13
C ASN A 170 19.43 11.47 16.56
N GLU A 171 18.85 12.31 17.40
CA GLU A 171 17.77 13.25 17.01
C GLU A 171 18.29 14.56 16.37
N ASN A 172 19.62 14.73 16.24
CA ASN A 172 20.27 15.94 15.74
C ASN A 172 21.13 15.68 14.49
N ILE A 173 20.56 15.03 13.49
CA ILE A 173 21.29 14.65 12.27
C ILE A 173 21.09 15.72 11.16
N PRO A 174 22.18 16.28 10.58
CA PRO A 174 22.09 17.16 9.42
C PRO A 174 21.41 16.47 8.23
N LYS A 175 20.64 17.21 7.41
CA LYS A 175 19.96 16.65 6.21
C LYS A 175 20.86 15.82 5.28
N ALA A 176 22.14 16.21 5.13
CA ALA A 176 23.11 15.47 4.33
C ALA A 176 23.37 14.05 4.86
N SER A 177 23.26 13.85 6.18
CA SER A 177 23.43 12.55 6.82
C SER A 177 22.17 11.68 6.69
N ILE A 178 20.97 12.27 6.63
CA ILE A 178 19.72 11.53 6.36
C ILE A 178 19.76 10.83 4.98
N GLN A 179 20.19 11.55 3.94
CA GLN A 179 20.31 10.96 2.59
C GLN A 179 21.29 9.77 2.60
N SER A 180 22.43 9.92 3.27
CA SER A 180 23.44 8.85 3.34
C SER A 180 22.95 7.60 4.07
N GLU A 181 22.08 7.75 5.08
CA GLU A 181 21.47 6.62 5.79
C GLU A 181 20.47 5.86 4.92
N TRP A 182 19.66 6.57 4.15
CA TRP A 182 18.80 5.95 3.13
C TRP A 182 19.59 5.26 2.03
N ASP A 183 20.67 5.88 1.55
CA ASP A 183 21.53 5.28 0.53
C ASP A 183 22.17 3.97 1.06
N ASN A 184 22.62 3.97 2.32
CA ASN A 184 23.15 2.78 2.99
C ASN A 184 22.10 1.68 3.17
N LEU A 185 20.86 2.04 3.52
CA LEU A 185 19.74 1.09 3.61
C LEU A 185 19.44 0.48 2.23
N PHE A 186 19.37 1.31 1.19
CA PHE A 186 19.08 0.85 -0.17
C PHE A 186 20.21 0.02 -0.77
N ALA A 187 21.48 0.29 -0.42
CA ALA A 187 22.60 -0.57 -0.79
C ALA A 187 22.41 -1.98 -0.19
N GLN A 188 22.13 -2.07 1.12
CA GLN A 188 21.87 -3.35 1.78
C GLN A 188 20.65 -4.07 1.20
N LEU A 189 19.56 -3.36 0.91
CA LEU A 189 18.38 -3.96 0.29
C LEU A 189 18.65 -4.49 -1.12
N LYS A 190 19.52 -3.83 -1.90
CA LYS A 190 19.92 -4.33 -3.23
C LYS A 190 20.76 -5.60 -3.11
N ASP A 191 21.59 -5.72 -2.08
CA ASP A 191 22.36 -6.94 -1.82
C ASP A 191 21.45 -8.11 -1.40
N LEU A 192 20.40 -7.83 -0.63
CA LEU A 192 19.44 -8.84 -0.14
C LEU A 192 18.35 -9.19 -1.17
N CYS A 193 17.96 -8.24 -2.02
CA CYS A 193 16.89 -8.37 -3.01
C CYS A 193 17.47 -8.25 -4.42
N PRO A 194 17.86 -9.37 -5.07
CA PRO A 194 18.60 -9.32 -6.34
C PRO A 194 17.80 -8.73 -7.52
N LEU A 195 16.46 -8.71 -7.43
CA LEU A 195 15.59 -8.13 -8.45
C LEU A 195 15.32 -6.63 -8.23
N LEU A 196 15.71 -6.07 -7.08
CA LEU A 196 15.44 -4.68 -6.73
C LEU A 196 16.29 -3.73 -7.58
N ALA A 197 15.69 -3.24 -8.67
CA ALA A 197 16.33 -2.32 -9.59
C ALA A 197 16.30 -0.87 -9.08
N PHE A 198 15.23 -0.50 -8.36
CA PHE A 198 14.98 0.88 -7.98
C PHE A 198 14.43 0.99 -6.56
N ALA A 199 15.01 1.89 -5.77
CA ALA A 199 14.53 2.24 -4.44
C ALA A 199 14.67 3.75 -4.23
N GLN A 200 13.65 4.37 -3.65
CA GLN A 200 13.66 5.80 -3.33
C GLN A 200 12.85 6.09 -2.07
N PHE A 201 13.10 7.25 -1.48
CA PHE A 201 12.29 7.77 -0.38
C PHE A 201 11.89 9.23 -0.63
N THR A 202 10.84 9.66 0.04
CA THR A 202 10.50 11.08 0.22
C THR A 202 10.40 11.37 1.70
N SER A 203 11.10 12.42 2.17
CA SER A 203 10.93 12.90 3.54
C SER A 203 9.49 13.41 3.76
N PRO A 204 8.97 13.37 5.00
CA PRO A 204 7.69 13.99 5.31
C PRO A 204 7.74 15.46 4.91
N MET A 205 6.78 15.89 4.09
CA MET A 205 6.47 17.30 4.02
C MET A 205 5.91 17.69 5.38
N TYR A 206 6.61 18.55 6.12
CA TYR A 206 5.98 19.29 7.19
C TYR A 206 4.88 20.13 6.55
N PHE A 207 3.68 19.57 6.44
CA PHE A 207 2.49 20.39 6.36
C PHE A 207 2.46 21.11 7.71
N GLY A 208 2.89 22.38 7.68
CA GLY A 208 2.80 23.26 8.83
C GLY A 208 1.42 23.10 9.44
N CYS A 209 1.40 23.00 10.77
CA CYS A 209 0.19 23.04 11.57
C CYS A 209 -0.84 23.93 10.90
N TRP A 210 -2.02 23.38 10.62
CA TRP A 210 -3.19 24.22 10.40
C TRP A 210 -3.40 24.92 11.74
N ASP A 211 -3.00 26.19 11.79
CA ASP A 211 -3.31 27.13 12.88
C ASP A 211 -4.82 27.19 13.13
#